data_AF-A0A2D5ZTJ4-F1
#
_entry.id   AF-A0A2D5ZTJ4-F1
#
_cell.length_a   1.000
_cell.length_b   1.000
_cell.length_c   1.000
_cell.angle_alpha   90.00
_cell.angle_beta   90.00
_cell.angle_gamma   90.00
#
_symmetry.space_group_name_H-M   'P 1'
#
loop_
_entity.id
_entity.type
_entity.pdbx_description
1 polymer ?
#
loop_
_entity_poly.entity_id
_entity_poly.type
_entity_poly.pdbx_seq_one_letter_code
_entity_poly.pdbx_strand_id
1 'polypeptide(L)'
;MIAWLKRWLAERAMPVDPNFKHRLVAKQKLGHFFIVELGASDYVIIHDMLGRIQTEDTDDATKSRELMGLRYMALAMSLRTGNGRMPFDWQNDVDLMYLATLPHSKVIPALDEIAAISGIDWITPSFIPKETDTQLEEVEQPTQEDLDANPS
;
A
#
# COMPACT_ATOMS: atom_id res chain seq x y z
N MET A 1 -6.44 -15.89 29.79
CA MET A 1 -5.73 -17.06 29.22
C MET A 1 -6.37 -17.60 27.93
N ILE A 2 -7.67 -17.94 27.92
CA ILE A 2 -8.33 -18.53 26.73
C ILE A 2 -8.31 -17.60 25.49
N ALA A 3 -8.55 -16.30 25.66
CA ALA A 3 -8.51 -15.33 24.56
C ALA A 3 -7.11 -15.17 23.94
N TRP A 4 -6.07 -15.22 24.77
CA TRP A 4 -4.67 -15.20 24.34
C TRP A 4 -4.31 -16.45 23.52
N LEU A 5 -4.77 -17.62 23.95
CA LEU A 5 -4.55 -18.88 23.23
C LEU A 5 -5.27 -18.89 21.87
N LYS A 6 -6.52 -18.41 21.82
CA LYS A 6 -7.29 -18.29 20.57
C LYS A 6 -6.62 -17.34 19.57
N ARG A 7 -6.16 -16.19 20.04
CA ARG A 7 -5.44 -15.21 19.23
C ARG A 7 -4.13 -15.80 18.69
N TRP A 8 -3.38 -16.52 19.51
CA TRP A 8 -2.15 -17.17 19.08
C TRP A 8 -2.38 -18.25 18.02
N LEU A 9 -3.44 -19.06 18.16
CA LEU A 9 -3.83 -20.04 17.15
C LEU A 9 -4.25 -19.38 15.83
N ALA A 10 -5.01 -18.29 15.92
CA ALA A 10 -5.40 -17.51 14.74
C ALA A 10 -4.18 -16.91 14.03
N GLU A 11 -3.25 -16.30 14.75
CA GLU A 11 -2.01 -15.74 14.18
C GLU A 11 -1.15 -16.79 13.49
N ARG A 12 -1.14 -18.04 14.00
CA ARG A 12 -0.36 -19.13 13.41
C ARG A 12 -0.96 -19.67 12.10
N ALA A 13 -2.28 -19.54 11.94
CA ALA A 13 -2.99 -19.93 10.72
C ALA A 13 -2.90 -18.87 9.60
N MET A 14 -2.53 -17.63 9.93
CA MET A 14 -2.38 -16.55 8.95
C MET A 14 -1.22 -16.83 7.97
N PRO A 15 -1.34 -16.39 6.71
CA PRO A 15 -0.25 -16.49 5.76
C PRO A 15 0.94 -15.62 6.19
N VAL A 16 2.16 -16.05 5.82
CA VAL A 16 3.41 -15.34 6.12
C VAL A 16 3.81 -14.51 4.91
N ASP A 17 4.22 -13.27 5.15
CA ASP A 17 4.91 -12.50 4.13
C ASP A 17 6.36 -12.99 4.00
N PRO A 18 6.72 -13.61 2.86
CA PRO A 18 8.05 -14.17 2.65
C PRO A 18 9.14 -13.09 2.68
N ASN A 19 8.80 -11.84 2.37
CA ASN A 19 9.73 -10.73 2.24
C ASN A 19 9.75 -9.82 3.49
N PHE A 20 9.05 -10.18 4.57
CA PHE A 20 8.92 -9.33 5.75
C PHE A 20 10.25 -8.83 6.31
N LYS A 21 11.30 -9.66 6.29
CA LYS A 21 12.64 -9.28 6.79
C LYS A 21 13.39 -8.28 5.91
N HIS A 22 12.95 -8.13 4.65
CA HIS A 22 13.56 -7.26 3.66
C HIS A 22 12.79 -5.96 3.45
N ARG A 23 11.52 -5.91 3.85
CA ARG A 23 10.68 -4.71 3.75
C ARG A 23 11.10 -3.68 4.79
N LEU A 24 11.07 -2.41 4.42
CA LEU A 24 11.17 -1.31 5.38
C LEU A 24 9.96 -1.35 6.32
N VAL A 25 10.20 -1.07 7.60
CA VAL A 25 9.17 -1.05 8.64
C VAL A 25 9.05 0.37 9.17
N ALA A 26 7.83 0.90 9.15
CA ALA A 26 7.51 2.22 9.67
C ALA A 26 7.87 2.35 11.17
N LYS A 27 8.11 3.59 11.60
CA LYS A 27 8.33 3.86 13.04
C LYS A 27 7.04 3.73 13.83
N GLN A 28 5.93 4.17 13.23
CA GLN A 28 4.61 4.09 13.85
C GLN A 28 3.94 2.74 13.59
N LYS A 29 2.97 2.43 14.45
CA LYS A 29 2.18 1.20 14.40
C LYS A 29 0.70 1.53 14.38
N LEU A 30 -0.08 0.69 13.70
CA LEU A 30 -1.53 0.72 13.81
C LEU A 30 -1.97 -0.28 14.89
N GLY A 31 -2.13 0.22 16.11
CA GLY A 31 -2.40 -0.63 17.27
C GLY A 31 -1.22 -1.56 17.55
N HIS A 32 -1.39 -2.86 17.34
CA HIS A 32 -0.32 -3.86 17.50
C HIS A 32 0.29 -4.32 16.18
N PHE A 33 -0.20 -3.81 15.05
CA PHE A 33 0.31 -4.14 13.73
C PHE A 33 1.45 -3.21 13.34
N PHE A 34 2.48 -3.80 12.73
CA PHE A 34 3.55 -3.10 12.06
C PHE A 34 3.08 -2.69 10.67
N ILE A 35 3.49 -1.50 10.24
CA ILE A 35 3.27 -1.00 8.89
C ILE A 35 4.56 -1.27 8.13
N VAL A 36 4.47 -2.02 7.02
CA VAL A 36 5.62 -2.31 6.17
C VAL A 36 5.44 -1.77 4.77
N GLU A 37 6.56 -1.53 4.10
CA GLU A 37 6.60 -1.09 2.71
C GLU A 37 5.76 -1.99 1.80
N LEU A 38 5.06 -1.37 0.85
CA LEU A 38 4.37 -2.09 -0.22
C LEU A 38 5.41 -2.70 -1.18
N GLY A 39 5.31 -4.00 -1.43
CA GLY A 39 6.24 -4.70 -2.32
C GLY A 39 5.93 -4.38 -3.78
N ALA A 40 6.86 -4.71 -4.69
CA ALA A 40 6.68 -4.46 -6.12
C ALA A 40 5.37 -5.03 -6.71
N SER A 41 4.92 -6.20 -6.22
CA SER A 41 3.62 -6.77 -6.61
C SER A 41 2.44 -5.91 -6.16
N ASP A 42 2.51 -5.42 -4.93
CA ASP A 42 1.47 -4.60 -4.31
C ASP A 42 1.34 -3.27 -5.08
N TYR A 43 2.48 -2.69 -5.49
CA TYR A 43 2.56 -1.53 -6.35
C TYR A 43 1.82 -1.69 -7.67
N VAL A 44 2.13 -2.76 -8.40
CA VAL A 44 1.53 -3.02 -9.72
C VAL A 44 0.01 -3.11 -9.60
N ILE A 45 -0.48 -3.86 -8.59
CA ILE A 45 -1.92 -4.03 -8.34
C ILE A 45 -2.57 -2.69 -8.03
N ILE A 46 -1.99 -1.92 -7.11
CA ILE A 46 -2.57 -0.64 -6.67
C ILE A 46 -2.58 0.37 -7.82
N HIS A 47 -1.51 0.47 -8.62
CA HIS A 47 -1.44 1.39 -9.75
C HIS A 47 -2.38 1.00 -10.90
N ASP A 48 -2.54 -0.29 -11.19
CA ASP A 48 -3.51 -0.77 -12.18
C ASP A 48 -4.95 -0.41 -11.75
N MET A 49 -5.29 -0.63 -10.48
CA MET A 49 -6.59 -0.26 -9.93
C MET A 49 -6.81 1.26 -9.94
N LEU A 50 -5.79 2.05 -9.61
CA LEU A 50 -5.89 3.51 -9.72
C LEU A 50 -6.14 3.95 -11.16
N GLY A 51 -5.41 3.40 -12.12
CA GLY A 51 -5.59 3.69 -13.54
C GLY A 51 -7.01 3.35 -14.01
N ARG A 52 -7.55 2.23 -13.55
CA ARG A 52 -8.94 1.84 -13.82
C ARG A 52 -9.94 2.85 -13.26
N ILE A 53 -9.83 3.23 -11.98
CA ILE A 53 -10.71 4.24 -11.35
C ILE A 53 -10.67 5.57 -12.11
N GLN A 54 -9.48 5.98 -12.58
CA GLN A 54 -9.30 7.23 -13.31
C GLN A 54 -9.96 7.20 -14.69
N THR A 55 -9.84 6.08 -15.40
CA THR A 55 -10.29 5.91 -16.79
C THR A 55 -11.74 5.49 -16.95
N GLU A 56 -12.36 4.90 -15.92
CA GLU A 56 -13.78 4.56 -15.94
C GLU A 56 -14.65 5.81 -16.07
N ASP A 57 -15.71 5.71 -16.88
CA ASP A 57 -16.70 6.77 -17.11
C ASP A 57 -17.78 6.71 -16.01
N THR A 58 -17.37 7.05 -14.80
CA THR A 58 -18.21 7.11 -13.59
C THR A 58 -18.16 8.51 -12.96
N ASP A 59 -19.16 8.82 -12.14
CA ASP A 59 -19.22 10.11 -11.46
C ASP A 59 -18.11 10.25 -10.38
N ASP A 60 -17.72 11.50 -10.09
CA ASP A 60 -16.65 11.82 -9.14
C ASP A 60 -16.90 11.26 -7.73
N ALA A 61 -18.16 11.16 -7.30
CA ALA A 61 -18.46 10.63 -5.97
C ALA A 61 -18.21 9.12 -5.92
N THR A 62 -18.49 8.40 -7.01
CA THR A 62 -18.15 6.97 -7.15
C THR A 62 -16.63 6.79 -7.17
N LYS A 63 -15.90 7.56 -7.99
CA LYS A 63 -14.42 7.52 -8.03
C LYS A 63 -13.80 7.82 -6.67
N SER A 64 -14.34 8.78 -5.93
CA SER A 64 -13.88 9.11 -4.58
C SER A 64 -14.05 7.95 -3.60
N ARG A 65 -15.17 7.23 -3.66
CA ARG A 65 -15.41 6.04 -2.83
C ARG A 65 -14.46 4.89 -3.18
N GLU A 66 -14.23 4.65 -4.47
CA GLU A 66 -13.30 3.63 -4.94
C GLU A 66 -11.85 3.94 -4.53
N LEU A 67 -11.46 5.22 -4.59
CA LEU A 67 -10.16 5.66 -4.10
C LEU A 67 -10.02 5.44 -2.59
N MET A 68 -11.08 5.61 -1.79
CA MET A 68 -11.05 5.23 -0.38
C MET A 68 -10.88 3.71 -0.21
N GLY A 69 -11.58 2.92 -1.02
CA GLY A 69 -11.41 1.46 -1.07
C GLY A 69 -9.95 1.06 -1.32
N LEU A 70 -9.33 1.68 -2.32
CA LEU A 70 -7.93 1.46 -2.68
C LEU A 70 -6.96 1.79 -1.53
N ARG A 71 -7.25 2.82 -0.73
CA ARG A 71 -6.47 3.15 0.47
C ARG A 71 -6.58 2.07 1.55
N TYR A 72 -7.75 1.48 1.75
CA TYR A 72 -7.91 0.35 2.67
C TYR A 72 -7.22 -0.92 2.17
N MET A 73 -7.19 -1.13 0.84
CA MET A 73 -6.41 -2.21 0.24
C MET A 73 -4.91 -2.03 0.49
N ALA A 74 -4.39 -0.83 0.25
CA ALA A 74 -2.99 -0.51 0.55
C ALA A 74 -2.66 -0.72 2.04
N LEU A 75 -3.58 -0.34 2.93
CA LEU A 75 -3.45 -0.60 4.35
C LEU A 75 -3.39 -2.11 4.65
N ALA A 76 -4.32 -2.91 4.11
CA ALA A 76 -4.30 -4.37 4.27
C ALA A 76 -3.00 -5.00 3.75
N MET A 77 -2.53 -4.58 2.57
CA MET A 77 -1.29 -5.05 1.95
C MET A 77 -0.05 -4.72 2.79
N SER A 78 -0.06 -3.61 3.53
CA SER A 78 1.06 -3.13 4.35
C SER A 78 1.07 -3.67 5.79
N LEU A 79 -0.07 -4.03 6.37
CA LEU A 79 -0.12 -4.41 7.79
C LEU A 79 0.48 -5.81 8.04
N ARG A 80 1.33 -5.92 9.06
CA ARG A 80 1.93 -7.18 9.50
C ARG A 80 1.88 -7.33 11.02
N THR A 81 1.82 -8.57 11.48
CA THR A 81 2.14 -8.89 12.88
C THR A 81 3.65 -8.80 13.12
N GLY A 82 4.09 -8.82 14.38
CA GLY A 82 5.53 -8.82 14.71
C GLY A 82 6.34 -9.99 14.14
N ASN A 83 5.67 -11.05 13.70
CA ASN A 83 6.29 -12.22 13.06
C ASN A 83 6.12 -12.23 11.53
N GLY A 84 5.70 -11.11 10.92
CA GLY A 84 5.52 -11.02 9.47
C GLY A 84 4.28 -11.73 8.93
N ARG A 85 3.30 -12.08 9.78
CA ARG A 85 2.02 -12.63 9.31
C ARG A 85 1.14 -11.54 8.74
N MET A 86 0.37 -11.87 7.71
CA MET A 86 -0.60 -10.98 7.07
C MET A 86 -1.96 -11.15 7.76
N PRO A 87 -2.40 -10.17 8.58
CA PRO A 87 -3.62 -10.31 9.37
C PRO A 87 -4.90 -10.01 8.58
N PHE A 88 -4.78 -9.36 7.43
CA PHE A 88 -5.88 -8.98 6.55
C PHE A 88 -5.57 -9.42 5.12
N ASP A 89 -6.60 -9.88 4.42
CA ASP A 89 -6.56 -10.13 2.98
C ASP A 89 -7.12 -8.93 2.24
N TRP A 90 -6.31 -8.35 1.35
CA TRP A 90 -6.69 -7.18 0.56
C TRP A 90 -7.75 -7.49 -0.50
N GLN A 91 -7.98 -8.77 -0.83
CA GLN A 91 -9.05 -9.23 -1.73
C GLN A 91 -10.35 -9.55 -0.99
N ASN A 92 -10.34 -9.51 0.35
CA ASN A 92 -11.48 -9.90 1.16
C ASN A 92 -12.27 -8.67 1.63
N ASP A 93 -13.50 -8.55 1.14
CA ASP A 93 -14.38 -7.44 1.49
C ASP A 93 -14.63 -7.31 3.00
N VAL A 94 -14.70 -8.41 3.75
CA VAL A 94 -14.93 -8.38 5.20
C VAL A 94 -13.76 -7.72 5.92
N ASP A 95 -12.53 -8.03 5.51
CA ASP A 95 -11.33 -7.43 6.07
C ASP A 95 -11.22 -5.94 5.71
N LEU A 96 -11.52 -5.58 4.46
CA LEU A 96 -11.53 -4.18 4.03
C LEU A 96 -12.61 -3.37 4.76
N MET A 97 -13.81 -3.93 4.94
CA MET A 97 -14.88 -3.29 5.71
C MET A 97 -14.50 -3.13 7.17
N TYR A 98 -13.83 -4.10 7.78
CA TYR A 98 -13.29 -3.94 9.13
C TYR A 98 -12.30 -2.77 9.20
N LEU A 99 -11.36 -2.67 8.27
CA LEU A 99 -10.40 -1.55 8.23
C LEU A 99 -11.11 -0.19 8.06
N ALA A 100 -12.20 -0.15 7.28
CA ALA A 100 -13.02 1.04 7.11
C ALA A 100 -13.78 1.46 8.38
N THR A 101 -13.96 0.56 9.35
CA THR A 101 -14.55 0.90 10.66
C THR A 101 -13.56 1.59 11.61
N LEU A 102 -12.26 1.59 11.29
CA LEU A 102 -11.25 2.18 12.16
C LEU A 102 -11.36 3.71 12.18
N PRO A 103 -11.10 4.37 13.32
CA PRO A 103 -11.14 5.83 13.39
C PRO A 103 -10.16 6.49 12.42
N HIS A 104 -10.62 7.52 11.70
CA HIS A 104 -9.79 8.28 10.76
C HIS A 104 -8.49 8.80 11.41
N SER A 105 -8.53 9.19 12.68
CA SER A 105 -7.36 9.63 13.45
C SER A 105 -6.27 8.56 13.63
N LYS A 106 -6.56 7.30 13.30
CA LYS A 106 -5.62 6.18 13.31
C LYS A 106 -5.25 5.74 11.90
N VAL A 107 -6.21 5.79 10.97
CA VAL A 107 -6.01 5.41 9.57
C VAL A 107 -5.09 6.41 8.86
N ILE A 108 -5.33 7.73 9.00
CA ILE A 108 -4.55 8.75 8.27
C ILE A 108 -3.05 8.66 8.59
N PRO A 109 -2.61 8.64 9.86
CA PRO A 109 -1.17 8.49 10.16
C PRO A 109 -0.58 7.19 9.64
N ALA A 110 -1.36 6.12 9.55
CA ALA A 110 -0.88 4.85 8.99
C ALA A 110 -0.69 4.96 7.47
N LEU A 111 -1.63 5.60 6.76
CA LEU A 111 -1.49 5.87 5.32
C LEU A 111 -0.31 6.81 5.03
N ASP A 112 -0.05 7.80 5.89
CA ASP A 112 1.11 8.69 5.77
C ASP A 112 2.43 7.92 5.89
N GLU A 113 2.52 6.98 6.83
CA GLU A 113 3.71 6.13 6.97
C GLU A 113 3.87 5.19 5.77
N ILE A 114 2.77 4.61 5.25
CA ILE A 114 2.82 3.80 4.02
C ILE A 114 3.35 4.62 2.85
N ALA A 115 2.80 5.83 2.66
CA ALA A 115 3.23 6.75 1.62
C ALA A 115 4.71 7.09 1.75
N ALA A 116 5.18 7.38 2.97
CA ALA A 116 6.57 7.75 3.21
C ALA A 116 7.57 6.60 2.98
N ILE A 117 7.26 5.38 3.42
CA ILE A 117 8.18 4.25 3.30
C ILE A 117 8.15 3.58 1.93
N SER A 118 7.03 3.72 1.21
CA SER A 118 6.87 3.13 -0.12
C SER A 118 7.20 4.17 -1.20
N GLY A 119 6.83 5.44 -1.02
CA GLY A 119 6.93 6.48 -2.05
C GLY A 119 5.67 6.58 -2.91
N ILE A 120 4.49 6.38 -2.31
CA ILE A 120 3.18 6.57 -2.96
C ILE A 120 2.43 7.69 -2.24
N ASP A 121 2.67 8.93 -2.64
CA ASP A 121 2.14 10.10 -1.95
C ASP A 121 0.60 10.19 -1.99
N TRP A 122 -0.03 9.74 -3.08
CA TRP A 122 -1.47 9.87 -3.32
C TRP A 122 -2.35 8.98 -2.41
N ILE A 123 -1.76 7.97 -1.76
CA ILE A 123 -2.45 7.13 -0.78
C ILE A 123 -2.90 7.95 0.44
N THR A 124 -2.24 9.08 0.72
CA THR A 124 -2.62 9.97 1.81
C THR A 124 -3.88 10.78 1.46
N PRO A 125 -4.87 10.91 2.36
CA PRO A 125 -6.05 11.74 2.12
C PRO A 125 -5.76 13.22 1.95
N SER A 126 -4.64 13.69 2.50
CA SER A 126 -4.15 15.06 2.37
C SER A 126 -3.33 15.30 1.10
N PHE A 127 -3.15 14.30 0.24
CA PHE A 127 -2.43 14.49 -1.01
C PHE A 127 -3.14 15.53 -1.87
N ILE A 128 -2.45 16.64 -2.08
CA ILE A 128 -2.77 17.60 -3.12
C ILE A 128 -1.78 17.28 -4.24
N PRO A 129 -2.25 16.88 -5.43
CA PRO A 129 -1.36 16.73 -6.58
C PRO A 129 -0.54 18.00 -6.70
N LYS A 130 0.78 17.89 -6.61
CA LYS A 130 1.63 19.01 -7.01
C LYS A 130 1.27 19.26 -8.47
N GLU A 131 0.90 20.49 -8.80
CA GLU A 131 0.83 20.87 -10.21
C GLU A 131 2.23 20.61 -10.78
N THR A 132 2.33 19.56 -11.57
CA THR A 132 3.55 19.26 -12.29
C THR A 132 3.66 20.39 -13.32
N ASP A 133 4.43 21.43 -12.99
CA ASP A 133 5.11 22.23 -14.00
C ASP A 133 5.92 21.22 -14.81
N THR A 134 5.31 20.70 -15.87
CA THR A 134 5.85 19.63 -16.68
C THR A 134 6.92 20.25 -17.57
N GLN A 135 8.05 20.59 -16.97
CA GLN A 135 9.30 20.50 -17.69
C GLN A 135 9.57 19.00 -17.80
N LEU A 136 9.23 18.45 -18.96
CA LEU A 136 9.72 17.14 -19.38
C LEU A 136 11.24 17.21 -19.19
N GLU A 137 11.78 16.55 -18.16
CA GLU A 137 13.20 16.22 -18.16
C GLU A 137 13.41 15.36 -19.41
N GLU A 138 14.01 15.96 -20.42
CA GLU A 138 14.46 15.29 -21.62
C GLU A 138 15.49 14.26 -21.16
N VAL A 139 15.03 13.03 -20.93
CA VAL A 139 15.91 11.90 -20.63
C VAL A 139 16.83 11.78 -21.84
N GLU A 140 18.09 12.15 -21.66
CA GLU A 140 19.13 12.00 -22.66
C GLU A 140 19.11 10.53 -23.12
N GLN A 141 18.82 10.31 -24.41
CA GLN A 141 18.81 8.96 -24.93
C GLN A 141 20.22 8.36 -24.75
N PRO A 142 20.32 7.08 -24.35
CA PRO A 142 21.61 6.42 -24.21
C PRO A 142 22.39 6.56 -25.51
N THR A 143 23.67 6.91 -25.38
CA THR A 143 24.53 7.10 -26.55
C THR A 143 24.79 5.76 -27.22
N GLN A 144 25.21 5.78 -28.49
CA GLN A 144 25.57 4.56 -29.22
C GLN A 144 26.68 3.77 -28.49
N GLU A 145 27.57 4.46 -27.77
CA GLU A 145 28.63 3.84 -26.95
C GLU A 145 28.06 3.07 -25.75
N ASP A 146 26.99 3.56 -25.12
CA ASP A 146 26.31 2.88 -24.02
C ASP A 146 25.56 1.63 -24.48
N LEU A 147 25.03 1.65 -25.71
CA LEU A 147 24.37 0.51 -26.34
C LEU A 147 25.37 -0.57 -26.75
N ASP A 148 26.54 -0.17 -27.26
CA ASP A 148 27.59 -1.10 -27.69
C ASP A 148 28.34 -1.74 -26.51
N ALA A 149 28.31 -1.13 -25.32
CA ALA A 149 28.92 -1.65 -24.09
C ALA A 149 28.08 -2.73 -23.39
N ASN A 150 26.85 -3.00 -23.86
CA ASN A 150 25.96 -4.02 -23.30
C ASN A 150 25.94 -5.26 -24.20
N PRO A 151 26.80 -6.27 -23.96
CA PRO A 151 26.79 -7.50 -24.76
C PRO A 151 25.51 -8.29 -24.45
N SER A 152 24.76 -8.59 -25.52
CA SER A 152 23.62 -9.50 -25.49
C SER A 152 24.03 -10.97 -25.44
#